data_AF-A0A7X8QC90-F1
#
_entry.id   AF-A0A7X8QC90-F1
#
_cell.length_a   1.000
_cell.length_b   1.000
_cell.length_c   1.000
_cell.angle_alpha   90.00
_cell.angle_beta   90.00
_cell.angle_gamma   90.00
#
_symmetry.space_group_name_H-M   'P 1'
#
loop_
_entity.id
_entity.type
_entity.pdbx_description
1 polymer ?
#
loop_
_entity_poly.entity_id
_entity_poly.type
_entity_poly.pdbx_seq_one_letter_code
_entity_poly.pdbx_strand_id
1 'polypeptide(L)'
;MIYFTSEPLNHRIPHSKMYEKAIYVSEHSKEKLMATLRMRQNEYLGDSMGTPDWNSMEIRIGDKEGRFNTHRKRIWTAVQGLQIGTILEEGWEREYTLMGRVADVYLLKLFTPLDEESVKEFLSGLEYDDSGERVADLDLYFKDRKISWKERGKEGGLSKAELGLAARKSMLSKLDKYSLSKMRKLDEELKLAKR
;
A
#
# COMPACT_ATOMS: atom_id res chain seq x y z
N MET A 1 -15.17 16.07 19.79
CA MET A 1 -15.90 14.88 19.31
C MET A 1 -15.14 14.26 18.16
N ILE A 2 -15.08 12.93 18.11
CA ILE A 2 -14.52 12.16 16.99
C ILE A 2 -15.68 11.45 16.29
N TYR A 3 -15.82 11.70 14.99
CA TYR A 3 -16.82 11.06 14.12
C TYR A 3 -16.17 9.94 13.30
N PHE A 4 -16.98 8.95 12.94
CA PHE A 4 -16.55 7.81 12.13
C PHE A 4 -17.32 7.79 10.82
N THR A 5 -16.72 7.23 9.78
CA THR A 5 -17.34 7.07 8.47
C THR A 5 -16.63 5.95 7.72
N SER A 6 -17.38 5.21 6.91
CA SER A 6 -16.82 4.23 5.96
C SER A 6 -16.42 4.89 4.64
N GLU A 7 -16.75 6.17 4.44
CA GLU A 7 -16.36 6.91 3.25
C GLU A 7 -14.86 7.26 3.31
N PRO A 8 -14.17 7.23 2.16
CA PRO A 8 -12.78 7.64 2.11
C PRO A 8 -12.55 9.07 2.62
N LEU A 9 -11.55 9.30 3.48
CA LEU A 9 -11.28 10.60 4.13
C LEU A 9 -10.62 11.63 3.20
N ASN A 10 -10.54 11.31 1.92
CA ASN A 10 -9.77 12.02 0.91
C ASN A 10 -10.60 13.05 0.11
N HIS A 11 -11.87 13.22 0.48
CA HIS A 11 -12.80 14.21 -0.08
C HIS A 11 -13.69 14.79 1.03
N ARG A 12 -14.53 15.77 0.70
CA ARG A 12 -15.47 16.34 1.68
C ARG A 12 -16.61 15.36 1.91
N ILE A 13 -16.72 14.85 3.13
CA ILE A 13 -17.75 13.89 3.53
C ILE A 13 -18.95 14.66 4.12
N PRO A 14 -20.17 14.48 3.59
CA PRO A 14 -21.36 15.10 4.16
C PRO A 14 -21.74 14.46 5.50
N HIS A 15 -22.39 15.22 6.39
CA HIS A 15 -22.77 14.72 7.71
C HIS A 15 -23.70 13.49 7.67
N SER A 16 -24.52 13.36 6.61
CA SER A 16 -25.38 12.18 6.39
C SER A 16 -24.62 10.88 6.16
N LYS A 17 -23.31 10.95 5.88
CA LYS A 17 -22.41 9.80 5.71
C LYS A 17 -21.53 9.53 6.93
N MET A 18 -21.75 10.27 8.01
CA MET A 18 -21.12 9.98 9.30
C MET A 18 -21.92 8.88 10.01
N TYR A 19 -21.21 8.05 10.77
CA TYR A 19 -21.82 7.10 11.67
C TYR A 19 -22.66 7.84 12.72
N GLU A 20 -23.79 7.24 13.12
CA GLU A 20 -24.76 7.88 14.02
C GLU A 20 -24.17 8.23 15.40
N LYS A 21 -23.17 7.44 15.84
CA LYS A 21 -22.48 7.63 17.12
C LYS A 21 -21.13 8.29 16.90
N ALA A 22 -20.80 9.21 17.80
CA ALA A 22 -19.49 9.84 17.88
C ALA A 22 -18.90 9.66 19.28
N ILE A 23 -17.57 9.62 19.37
CA ILE A 23 -16.88 9.61 20.65
C ILE A 23 -16.76 11.05 21.12
N TYR A 24 -17.34 11.34 22.28
CA TYR A 24 -17.06 12.58 23.00
C TYR A 24 -15.69 12.48 23.65
N VAL A 25 -14.85 13.50 23.43
CA VAL A 25 -13.50 13.56 23.97
C VAL A 25 -13.44 14.79 24.86
N SER A 26 -13.13 14.59 26.13
CA SER A 26 -13.00 15.65 27.14
C SER A 26 -11.65 16.38 27.09
N GLU A 27 -10.65 15.80 26.42
CA GLU A 27 -9.38 16.47 26.12
C GLU A 27 -9.57 17.52 25.02
N HIS A 28 -9.25 18.77 25.34
CA HIS A 28 -9.44 19.92 24.44
C HIS A 28 -8.17 20.25 23.64
N SER A 29 -7.00 19.74 24.05
CA SER A 29 -5.77 19.86 23.28
C SER A 29 -5.72 18.82 22.16
N LYS A 30 -5.73 19.31 20.92
CA LYS A 30 -5.57 18.48 19.72
C LYS A 30 -4.25 17.70 19.76
N GLU A 31 -3.16 18.34 20.20
CA GLU A 31 -1.84 17.74 20.25
C GLU A 31 -1.80 16.55 21.22
N LYS A 32 -2.34 16.73 22.43
CA LYS A 32 -2.45 15.65 23.43
C LYS A 32 -3.37 14.52 22.97
N LEU A 33 -4.50 14.87 22.34
CA LEU A 33 -5.40 13.88 21.78
C LEU A 33 -4.70 13.04 20.71
N MET A 34 -4.02 13.69 19.76
CA MET A 34 -3.28 12.99 18.70
C MET A 34 -2.13 12.15 19.26
N ALA A 35 -1.41 12.64 20.27
CA ALA A 35 -0.36 11.87 20.94
C ALA A 35 -0.92 10.63 21.63
N THR A 36 -2.06 10.76 22.32
CA THR A 36 -2.75 9.64 22.99
C THR A 36 -3.24 8.61 21.96
N LEU A 37 -3.85 9.07 20.87
CA LEU A 37 -4.32 8.19 19.79
C LEU A 37 -3.17 7.43 19.14
N ARG A 38 -2.02 8.08 18.90
CA ARG A 38 -0.82 7.44 18.37
C ARG A 38 -0.19 6.45 19.34
N MET A 39 -0.08 6.81 20.61
CA MET A 39 0.48 5.94 21.66
C MET A 39 -0.31 4.64 21.78
N ARG A 40 -1.64 4.71 21.61
CA ARG A 40 -2.56 3.57 21.67
C ARG A 40 -2.94 3.00 20.32
N GLN A 41 -2.30 3.42 19.23
CA GLN A 41 -2.73 3.03 17.88
C GLN A 41 -2.72 1.50 17.70
N ASN A 42 -1.76 0.80 18.31
CA ASN A 42 -1.64 -0.65 18.21
C ASN A 42 -2.69 -1.36 19.08
N GLU A 43 -3.04 -0.78 20.23
CA GLU A 43 -4.14 -1.26 21.10
C GLU A 43 -5.47 -1.12 20.36
N TYR A 44 -5.77 0.05 19.83
CA TYR A 44 -7.00 0.27 19.05
C TYR A 44 -7.05 -0.57 17.78
N LEU A 45 -5.93 -0.74 17.09
CA LEU A 45 -5.85 -1.64 15.96
C LEU A 45 -6.15 -3.06 16.44
N GLY A 46 -5.52 -3.53 17.52
CA GLY A 46 -5.73 -4.85 18.11
C GLY A 46 -7.19 -5.11 18.51
N ASP A 47 -7.82 -4.16 19.20
CA ASP A 47 -9.22 -4.25 19.59
C ASP A 47 -10.17 -4.22 18.38
N SER A 48 -9.79 -3.49 17.33
CA SER A 48 -10.54 -3.45 16.06
C SER A 48 -10.29 -4.67 15.16
N MET A 49 -9.28 -5.50 15.45
CA MET A 49 -9.05 -6.76 14.74
C MET A 49 -10.13 -7.82 15.06
N GLY A 50 -11.13 -7.51 15.88
CA GLY A 50 -12.41 -8.20 15.89
C GLY A 50 -13.27 -7.81 14.68
N THR A 51 -13.30 -8.69 13.67
CA THR A 51 -14.00 -8.63 12.36
C THR A 51 -13.83 -7.31 11.57
N PRO A 52 -13.17 -7.34 10.39
CA PRO A 52 -12.78 -8.51 9.59
C PRO A 52 -11.46 -9.14 10.03
N ASP A 53 -11.20 -10.39 9.62
CA ASP A 53 -9.89 -11.02 9.75
C ASP A 53 -8.87 -10.23 8.93
N TRP A 54 -8.13 -9.35 9.58
CA TRP A 54 -7.07 -8.60 8.92
C TRP A 54 -5.94 -9.54 8.52
N ASN A 55 -5.51 -9.43 7.27
CA ASN A 55 -4.38 -10.15 6.75
C ASN A 55 -3.09 -9.39 7.05
N SER A 56 -2.09 -10.11 7.54
CA SER A 56 -0.70 -9.65 7.56
C SER A 56 0.00 -10.18 6.33
N MET A 57 0.40 -9.29 5.43
CA MET A 57 1.09 -9.62 4.20
C MET A 57 2.42 -8.90 4.13
N GLU A 58 3.36 -9.55 3.49
CA GLU A 58 4.72 -9.08 3.37
C GLU A 58 4.99 -8.67 1.92
N ILE A 59 5.41 -7.41 1.74
CA ILE A 59 5.79 -6.84 0.46
C ILE A 59 7.30 -6.75 0.43
N ARG A 60 7.88 -7.41 -0.56
CA ARG A 60 9.31 -7.43 -0.81
C ARG A 60 9.61 -6.59 -2.03
N ILE A 61 10.47 -5.60 -1.85
CA ILE A 61 10.89 -4.67 -2.89
C ILE A 61 12.25 -5.13 -3.40
N GLY A 62 12.27 -5.62 -4.64
CA GLY A 62 13.49 -5.78 -5.42
C GLY A 62 13.66 -4.61 -6.39
N ASP A 63 14.76 -3.88 -6.28
CA ASP A 63 15.16 -2.91 -7.30
C ASP A 63 16.65 -3.06 -7.61
N LYS A 64 16.95 -3.35 -8.88
CA LYS A 64 18.33 -3.49 -9.37
C LYS A 64 19.07 -2.16 -9.36
N GLU A 65 18.34 -1.04 -9.41
CA GLU A 65 18.91 0.31 -9.40
C GLU A 65 18.99 0.90 -7.98
N GLY A 66 18.59 0.14 -6.94
CA GLY A 66 18.77 0.53 -5.54
C GLY A 66 17.86 1.66 -5.03
N ARG A 67 16.80 2.03 -5.76
CA ARG A 67 15.89 3.15 -5.44
C ARG A 67 14.80 2.73 -4.44
N PHE A 68 15.16 1.90 -3.47
CA PHE A 68 14.23 1.31 -2.49
C PHE A 68 13.41 2.37 -1.74
N ASN A 69 14.03 3.49 -1.36
CA ASN A 69 13.32 4.57 -0.65
C ASN A 69 12.19 5.18 -1.50
N THR A 70 12.40 5.32 -2.81
CA THR A 70 11.37 5.86 -3.72
C THR A 70 10.24 4.85 -3.89
N HIS A 71 10.55 3.56 -4.08
CA HIS A 71 9.55 2.49 -4.13
C HIS A 71 8.75 2.37 -2.83
N ARG A 72 9.43 2.41 -1.68
CA ARG A 72 8.83 2.47 -0.35
C ARG A 72 7.83 3.63 -0.25
N LYS A 73 8.22 4.85 -0.64
CA LYS A 73 7.34 6.02 -0.62
C LYS A 73 6.14 5.86 -1.56
N ARG A 74 6.32 5.21 -2.73
CA ARG A 74 5.23 4.92 -3.68
C ARG A 74 4.21 3.98 -3.04
N ILE A 75 4.66 2.88 -2.44
CA ILE A 75 3.78 1.92 -1.76
C ILE A 75 3.04 2.59 -0.60
N TRP A 76 3.72 3.34 0.27
CA TRP A 76 3.08 4.11 1.34
C TRP A 76 2.01 5.08 0.81
N THR A 77 2.31 5.80 -0.26
CA THR A 77 1.38 6.75 -0.88
C THR A 77 0.15 6.04 -1.44
N ALA A 78 0.33 4.86 -2.04
CA ALA A 78 -0.79 4.04 -2.52
C ALA A 78 -1.64 3.47 -1.37
N VAL A 79 -1.01 2.88 -0.36
CA VAL A 79 -1.70 2.30 0.81
C VAL A 79 -2.55 3.37 1.52
N GLN A 80 -1.99 4.55 1.74
CA GLN A 80 -2.69 5.66 2.39
C GLN A 80 -3.78 6.26 1.49
N GLY A 81 -3.47 6.52 0.22
CA GLY A 81 -4.41 7.18 -0.71
C GLY A 81 -5.62 6.31 -1.08
N LEU A 82 -5.43 4.99 -1.13
CA LEU A 82 -6.50 4.03 -1.36
C LEU A 82 -7.18 3.58 -0.06
N GLN A 83 -6.61 3.90 1.10
CA GLN A 83 -7.07 3.48 2.42
C GLN A 83 -7.26 1.97 2.54
N ILE A 84 -6.32 1.22 1.97
CA ILE A 84 -6.38 -0.25 1.88
C ILE A 84 -5.71 -0.97 3.06
N GLY A 85 -5.25 -0.24 4.07
CA GLY A 85 -4.58 -0.82 5.22
C GLY A 85 -3.54 0.12 5.82
N THR A 86 -2.58 -0.46 6.54
CA THR A 86 -1.46 0.26 7.16
C THR A 86 -0.19 -0.57 7.10
N ILE A 87 0.97 0.07 6.98
CA ILE A 87 2.27 -0.60 7.09
C ILE A 87 2.69 -0.51 8.56
N LEU A 88 2.95 -1.67 9.18
CA LEU A 88 3.29 -1.75 10.61
C LEU A 88 4.78 -1.97 10.87
N GLU A 89 5.45 -2.69 9.97
CA GLU A 89 6.87 -3.00 10.09
C GLU A 89 7.58 -2.77 8.76
N GLU A 90 8.84 -2.39 8.86
CA GLU A 90 9.72 -2.21 7.71
C GLU A 90 11.13 -2.67 8.08
N GLY A 91 11.87 -3.18 7.12
CA GLY A 91 13.21 -3.69 7.40
C GLY A 91 13.98 -4.07 6.15
N TRP A 92 15.23 -4.47 6.38
CA TRP A 92 16.07 -5.09 5.38
C TRP A 92 16.19 -6.57 5.68
N GLU A 93 16.09 -7.41 4.66
CA GLU A 93 16.40 -8.82 4.74
C GLU A 93 17.36 -9.20 3.63
N ARG A 94 18.16 -10.24 3.89
CA ARG A 94 19.10 -10.81 2.93
C ARG A 94 18.49 -12.06 2.35
N GLU A 95 18.30 -12.06 1.04
CA GLU A 95 17.78 -13.22 0.32
C GLU A 95 18.84 -13.87 -0.54
N TYR A 96 18.84 -15.20 -0.55
CA TYR A 96 19.61 -15.97 -1.50
C TYR A 96 18.83 -16.08 -2.81
N THR A 97 19.35 -15.47 -3.86
CA THR A 97 18.85 -15.66 -5.22
C THR A 97 19.12 -17.10 -5.69
N LEU A 98 18.39 -17.55 -6.73
CA LEU A 98 18.56 -18.86 -7.39
C LEU A 98 20.00 -19.17 -7.84
N MET A 99 20.86 -18.17 -7.96
CA MET A 99 22.27 -18.32 -8.33
C MET A 99 23.24 -18.27 -7.13
N GLY A 100 22.73 -18.36 -5.90
CA GLY A 100 23.53 -18.29 -4.68
C GLY A 100 24.07 -16.89 -4.35
N ARG A 101 23.63 -15.84 -5.07
CA ARG A 101 23.98 -14.45 -4.74
C ARG A 101 23.05 -13.93 -3.65
N VAL A 102 23.61 -13.26 -2.66
CA VAL A 102 22.85 -12.54 -1.64
C VAL A 102 22.40 -11.20 -2.23
N ALA A 103 21.10 -10.93 -2.16
CA ALA A 103 20.52 -9.64 -2.50
C ALA A 103 19.87 -9.04 -1.25
N ASP A 104 20.11 -7.74 -1.03
CA ASP A 104 19.37 -6.99 -0.02
C ASP A 104 17.98 -6.65 -0.58
N VAL A 105 16.96 -7.06 0.15
CA VAL A 105 15.55 -6.83 -0.19
C VAL A 105 14.95 -5.95 0.91
N TYR A 106 14.20 -4.93 0.49
CA TYR A 106 13.50 -4.08 1.44
C TYR A 106 12.09 -4.62 1.69
N LEU A 107 11.74 -4.74 2.95
CA LEU A 107 10.50 -5.36 3.41
C LEU A 107 9.55 -4.35 4.01
N LEU A 108 8.27 -4.55 3.70
CA LEU A 108 7.15 -3.84 4.31
C LEU A 108 6.11 -4.88 4.74
N LYS A 109 5.68 -4.87 6.01
CA LYS A 109 4.52 -5.64 6.46
C LYS A 109 3.27 -4.79 6.36
N LEU A 110 2.44 -5.11 5.37
CA LEU A 110 1.12 -4.54 5.16
C LEU A 110 0.10 -5.31 6.00
N PHE A 111 -0.60 -4.57 6.85
CA PHE A 111 -1.78 -5.05 7.54
C PHE A 111 -3.02 -4.51 6.84
N THR A 112 -3.89 -5.40 6.36
CA THR A 112 -4.98 -5.03 5.45
C THR A 112 -6.21 -5.91 5.63
N PRO A 113 -7.44 -5.38 5.48
CA PRO A 113 -8.65 -6.19 5.41
C PRO A 113 -8.86 -6.86 4.05
N LEU A 114 -7.97 -6.59 3.07
CA LEU A 114 -8.07 -7.13 1.72
C LEU A 114 -7.48 -8.55 1.62
N ASP A 115 -8.02 -9.34 0.70
CA ASP A 115 -7.42 -10.60 0.27
C ASP A 115 -6.12 -10.41 -0.54
N GLU A 116 -5.36 -11.48 -0.68
CA GLU A 116 -4.07 -11.48 -1.35
C GLU A 116 -4.15 -11.08 -2.84
N GLU A 117 -5.27 -11.35 -3.52
CA GLU A 117 -5.44 -11.03 -4.93
C GLU A 117 -5.61 -9.54 -5.16
N SER A 118 -6.40 -8.90 -4.30
CA SER A 118 -6.63 -7.46 -4.26
C SER A 118 -5.34 -6.71 -3.97
N VAL A 119 -4.55 -7.21 -3.01
CA VAL A 119 -3.22 -6.66 -2.69
C VAL A 119 -2.26 -6.82 -3.87
N LYS A 120 -2.25 -8.00 -4.50
CA LYS A 120 -1.36 -8.24 -5.65
C LYS A 120 -1.72 -7.37 -6.86
N GLU A 121 -3.00 -7.09 -7.07
CA GLU A 121 -3.46 -6.21 -8.16
C GLU A 121 -2.87 -4.82 -8.05
N PHE A 122 -2.98 -4.17 -6.88
CA PHE A 122 -2.46 -2.81 -6.73
C PHE A 122 -0.94 -2.77 -6.81
N LEU A 123 -0.24 -3.77 -6.23
CA LEU A 123 1.22 -3.85 -6.31
C LEU A 123 1.68 -3.93 -7.76
N SER A 124 0.94 -4.66 -8.58
CA SER A 124 1.23 -4.73 -10.00
C SER A 124 1.07 -3.38 -10.71
N GLY A 125 0.14 -2.53 -10.27
CA GLY A 125 0.04 -1.15 -10.75
C GLY A 125 1.24 -0.28 -10.35
N LEU A 126 1.99 -0.65 -9.32
CA LEU A 126 3.21 0.04 -8.88
C LEU A 126 4.49 -0.51 -9.51
N GLU A 127 4.48 -1.76 -9.99
CA GLU A 127 5.62 -2.36 -10.70
C GLU A 127 5.95 -1.66 -12.01
N TYR A 128 4.96 -1.04 -12.65
CA TYR A 128 5.08 -0.40 -13.96
C TYR A 128 4.92 1.13 -13.88
N ASP A 129 5.47 1.83 -14.86
CA ASP A 129 5.22 3.25 -15.10
C ASP A 129 4.19 3.49 -16.21
N ASP A 130 3.93 4.76 -16.54
CA ASP A 130 2.94 5.14 -17.56
C ASP A 130 3.33 4.74 -18.99
N SER A 131 4.62 4.43 -19.22
CA SER A 131 5.12 3.93 -20.51
C SER A 131 5.01 2.41 -20.64
N GLY A 132 4.64 1.71 -19.56
CA GLY A 132 4.63 0.25 -19.49
C GLY A 132 6.01 -0.35 -19.19
N GLU A 133 6.98 0.47 -18.79
CA GLU A 133 8.29 0.00 -18.34
C GLU A 133 8.18 -0.51 -16.90
N ARG A 134 8.78 -1.68 -16.62
CA ARG A 134 8.87 -2.22 -15.26
C ARG A 134 9.93 -1.45 -14.48
N VAL A 135 9.51 -0.75 -13.43
CA VAL A 135 10.37 0.09 -12.58
C VAL A 135 10.72 -0.54 -11.23
N ALA A 136 10.01 -1.60 -10.82
CA ALA A 136 10.29 -2.35 -9.59
C ALA A 136 9.88 -3.83 -9.71
N ASP A 137 10.50 -4.68 -8.91
CA ASP A 137 10.03 -6.03 -8.61
C ASP A 137 9.31 -6.01 -7.26
N LEU A 138 7.99 -6.18 -7.27
CA LEU A 138 7.18 -6.13 -6.05
C LEU A 138 6.55 -7.50 -5.80
N ASP A 139 7.19 -8.23 -4.89
CA ASP A 139 6.75 -9.55 -4.48
C ASP A 139 5.84 -9.46 -3.27
N LEU A 140 4.77 -10.25 -3.29
CA LEU A 140 3.81 -10.35 -2.21
C LEU A 140 3.91 -11.74 -1.59
N TYR A 141 4.02 -11.80 -0.28
CA TYR A 141 4.00 -13.01 0.51
C TYR A 141 2.85 -12.95 1.50
N PHE A 142 2.14 -14.07 1.63
CA PHE A 142 1.05 -14.21 2.61
C PHE A 142 1.08 -15.62 3.18
N LYS A 143 1.23 -15.77 4.50
CA LYS A 143 1.42 -17.07 5.17
C LYS A 143 2.60 -17.86 4.56
N ASP A 144 3.75 -17.21 4.46
CA ASP A 144 5.02 -17.75 3.94
C ASP A 144 5.00 -18.28 2.49
N ARG A 145 3.92 -18.08 1.75
CA ARG A 145 3.83 -18.38 0.31
C ARG A 145 3.90 -17.10 -0.51
N LYS A 146 4.70 -17.15 -1.59
CA LYS A 146 4.73 -16.10 -2.61
C LYS A 146 3.47 -16.14 -3.46
N ILE A 147 2.75 -15.04 -3.51
CA ILE A 147 1.53 -14.87 -4.31
C ILE A 147 1.93 -14.51 -5.75
N SER A 148 1.54 -15.36 -6.70
CA SER A 148 2.01 -15.28 -8.08
C SER A 148 0.91 -14.84 -9.05
N TRP A 149 1.31 -14.12 -10.11
CA TRP A 149 0.43 -13.77 -11.22
C TRP A 149 -0.18 -14.98 -11.95
N LYS A 150 0.45 -16.17 -11.88
CA LYS A 150 0.04 -17.36 -12.66
C LYS A 150 -1.33 -17.89 -12.26
N GLU A 151 -1.83 -17.53 -11.08
CA GLU A 151 -3.17 -17.91 -10.62
C GLU A 151 -4.27 -17.11 -11.34
N ARG A 152 -3.95 -15.91 -11.87
CA ARG A 152 -4.86 -15.04 -12.65
C ARG A 152 -4.71 -15.14 -14.17
N GLY A 153 -3.50 -15.45 -14.65
CA GLY A 153 -3.08 -15.19 -16.04
C GLY A 153 -3.53 -16.17 -17.13
N LYS A 154 -4.68 -16.84 -17.01
CA LYS A 154 -5.21 -17.71 -18.09
C LYS A 154 -6.38 -17.12 -18.88
N GLU A 155 -6.94 -15.99 -18.46
CA GLU A 155 -8.09 -15.40 -19.14
C GLU A 155 -7.68 -14.12 -19.89
N GLY A 156 -7.55 -14.21 -21.22
CA GLY A 156 -7.55 -13.03 -22.09
C GLY A 156 -6.32 -12.77 -22.97
N GLY A 157 -5.24 -13.54 -22.86
CA GLY A 157 -4.09 -13.45 -23.80
C GLY A 157 -3.22 -12.18 -23.70
N LEU A 158 -3.43 -11.34 -22.67
CA LEU A 158 -2.64 -10.13 -22.43
C LEU A 158 -1.25 -10.45 -21.86
N SER A 159 -0.26 -9.65 -22.24
CA SER A 159 1.09 -9.68 -21.66
C SER A 159 1.10 -9.13 -20.23
N LYS A 160 2.14 -9.48 -19.46
CA LYS A 160 2.33 -8.94 -18.09
C LYS A 160 2.42 -7.41 -18.06
N ALA A 161 3.02 -6.80 -19.08
CA ALA A 161 3.14 -5.35 -19.17
C ALA A 161 1.78 -4.70 -19.41
N GLU A 162 0.94 -5.28 -20.26
CA GLU A 162 -0.43 -4.80 -20.49
C GLU A 162 -1.29 -4.92 -19.23
N LEU A 163 -1.20 -6.05 -18.53
CA LEU A 163 -1.89 -6.24 -17.25
C LEU A 163 -1.40 -5.25 -16.18
N GLY A 164 -0.09 -5.02 -16.09
CA GLY A 164 0.51 -4.04 -15.19
C GLY A 164 0.05 -2.61 -15.49
N LEU A 165 -0.01 -2.23 -16.77
CA LEU A 165 -0.47 -0.91 -17.20
C LEU A 165 -1.97 -0.71 -16.93
N ALA A 166 -2.79 -1.75 -17.12
CA ALA A 166 -4.21 -1.73 -16.77
C ALA A 166 -4.41 -1.57 -15.26
N ALA A 167 -3.68 -2.35 -14.46
CA ALA A 167 -3.68 -2.25 -12.99
C ALA A 167 -3.23 -0.86 -12.53
N ARG A 168 -2.20 -0.28 -13.16
CA ARG A 168 -1.73 1.07 -12.87
C ARG A 168 -2.79 2.13 -13.13
N LYS A 169 -3.44 2.09 -14.31
CA LYS A 169 -4.52 3.03 -14.65
C LYS A 169 -5.69 2.92 -13.66
N SER A 170 -6.08 1.69 -13.31
CA SER A 170 -7.13 1.40 -12.31
C SER A 170 -6.75 1.92 -10.92
N MET A 171 -5.50 1.72 -10.49
CA MET A 171 -5.02 2.20 -9.20
C MET A 171 -4.97 3.73 -9.13
N LEU A 172 -4.38 4.38 -10.15
CA LEU A 172 -4.23 5.84 -10.17
C LEU A 172 -5.57 6.57 -10.21
N SER A 173 -6.60 6.00 -10.85
CA SER A 173 -7.94 6.60 -10.89
C SER A 173 -8.67 6.56 -9.54
N LYS A 174 -8.29 5.65 -8.65
CA LYS A 174 -8.84 5.50 -7.30
C LYS A 174 -8.09 6.34 -6.24
N LEU A 175 -6.90 6.84 -6.57
CA LEU A 175 -6.16 7.73 -5.68
C LEU A 175 -6.83 9.10 -5.60
N ASP A 176 -6.78 9.68 -4.41
CA ASP A 176 -7.17 11.07 -4.21
C ASP A 176 -6.19 12.05 -4.84
N LYS A 177 -6.63 13.31 -4.98
CA LYS A 177 -5.84 14.36 -5.64
C LYS A 177 -4.46 14.57 -5.00
N TYR A 178 -4.37 14.50 -3.67
CA TYR A 178 -3.11 14.68 -2.95
C TYR A 178 -2.18 13.48 -3.18
N SER A 179 -2.69 12.26 -3.00
CA SER A 179 -1.90 11.03 -3.20
C SER A 179 -1.51 10.84 -4.66
N LEU A 180 -2.37 11.17 -5.63
CA LEU A 180 -2.06 11.14 -7.05
C LEU A 180 -0.96 12.14 -7.42
N SER A 181 -1.03 13.36 -6.89
CA SER A 181 0.02 14.38 -7.09
C SER A 181 1.36 13.92 -6.50
N LYS A 182 1.35 13.35 -5.30
CA LYS A 182 2.53 12.78 -4.65
C LYS A 182 3.10 11.58 -5.43
N MET A 183 2.23 10.69 -5.91
CA MET A 183 2.62 9.55 -6.74
C MET A 183 3.33 10.00 -8.02
N ARG A 184 2.77 10.99 -8.73
CA ARG A 184 3.39 11.55 -9.93
C ARG A 184 4.77 12.14 -9.67
N LYS A 185 4.96 12.85 -8.55
CA LYS A 185 6.28 13.36 -8.17
C LYS A 185 7.30 12.23 -7.96
N LEU A 186 6.89 11.16 -7.26
CA LEU A 186 7.74 10.00 -7.04
C LEU A 186 8.07 9.26 -8.35
N ASP A 187 7.13 9.20 -9.28
CA ASP A 187 7.37 8.61 -10.61
C ASP A 187 8.36 9.46 -11.43
N GLU A 188 8.29 10.79 -11.35
CA GLU A 188 9.29 11.67 -11.98
C GLU A 188 10.68 11.55 -11.33
N GLU A 189 10.75 11.40 -10.00
CA GLU A 189 12.01 11.09 -9.29
C GLU A 189 12.66 9.80 -9.82
N LEU A 190 11.87 8.75 -10.10
CA LEU A 190 12.38 7.50 -10.68
C LEU A 190 12.93 7.71 -12.09
N LYS A 191 12.30 8.56 -12.91
CA LYS A 191 12.75 8.84 -14.28
C LYS A 191 14.03 9.66 -14.33
N LEU A 192 14.16 10.65 -13.45
CA LEU A 192 15.37 11.49 -13.38
C LEU A 192 16.59 10.69 -12.94
N ALA A 193 16.41 9.70 -12.07
CA ALA A 193 17.49 8.83 -11.60
C ALA A 193 18.02 7.85 -12.66
N LYS A 194 17.33 7.68 -13.81
CA LYS A 194 17.78 6.85 -14.93
C LYS A 194 18.77 7.55 -15.89
N ARG A 195 18.95 8.87 -15.76
CA ARG A 195 19.86 9.67 -16.60
C ARG A 195 21.22 9.84 -15.93
#